data_AF-A0A0J9VWR7-F1
#
_entry.id   AF-A0A0J9VWR7-F1
#
_cell.length_a   1.000
_cell.length_b   1.000
_cell.length_c   1.000
_cell.angle_alpha   90.00
_cell.angle_beta   90.00
_cell.angle_gamma   90.00
#
_symmetry.space_group_name_H-M   'P 1'
#
loop_
_entity.id
_entity.type
_entity.pdbx_description
1 polymer ?
#
loop_
_entity_poly.entity_id
_entity_poly.type
_entity_poly.pdbx_seq_one_letter_code
_entity_poly.pdbx_strand_id
1 'polypeptide(L)'
;MMRKLLRSSPAQPCNIGTHFCKHLTTAKSETTSAENFLNELKSDGCKSWEYYIKGINPDYAPRKEMYNFLTEKKINVCRMSVYEIECFTKWIQMRKLYGNQFPRFPYEVTFEDKVNQLREKYPAQE
;
A
#
# COMPACT_ATOMS: atom_id res chain seq x y z
N MET A 1 43.01 29.03 -54.04
CA MET A 1 41.81 28.95 -53.17
C MET A 1 41.95 27.75 -52.26
N MET A 2 42.15 27.99 -50.95
CA MET A 2 42.46 26.95 -49.97
C MET A 2 41.24 26.57 -49.13
N ARG A 3 41.14 25.27 -48.82
CA ARG A 3 40.16 24.64 -47.91
C ARG A 3 40.25 25.22 -46.49
N LYS A 4 39.12 25.46 -45.84
CA LYS A 4 39.03 25.43 -44.36
C LYS A 4 37.78 24.65 -43.94
N LEU A 5 38.05 23.62 -43.14
CA LEU A 5 37.11 22.75 -42.46
C LEU A 5 36.34 23.55 -41.41
N LEU A 6 35.01 23.51 -41.43
CA LEU A 6 34.19 23.99 -40.33
C LEU A 6 34.16 22.91 -39.25
N ARG A 7 34.87 23.20 -38.15
CA ARG A 7 34.89 22.45 -36.90
C ARG A 7 33.48 22.43 -36.30
N SER A 8 32.99 21.24 -35.98
CA SER A 8 31.87 21.04 -35.06
C SER A 8 32.31 21.43 -33.65
N SER A 9 31.59 22.36 -33.03
CA SER A 9 31.70 22.61 -31.59
C SER A 9 30.87 21.57 -30.85
N PRO A 10 31.39 20.90 -29.80
CA PRO A 10 30.56 20.04 -28.95
C PRO A 10 29.57 20.91 -28.16
N ALA A 11 28.31 20.49 -28.12
CA ALA A 11 27.31 21.05 -27.24
C ALA A 11 27.74 20.88 -25.78
N GLN A 12 27.70 21.96 -25.01
CA GLN A 12 27.99 21.94 -23.59
C GLN A 12 26.96 21.06 -22.86
N PRO A 13 27.38 20.14 -21.96
CA PRO A 13 26.44 19.51 -21.05
C PRO A 13 26.03 20.53 -19.99
N CYS A 14 24.75 20.92 -19.99
CA CYS A 14 24.15 21.67 -18.90
C CYS A 14 24.03 20.76 -17.68
N ASN A 15 25.03 20.84 -16.78
CA ASN A 15 24.96 20.27 -15.44
C ASN A 15 23.93 21.05 -14.62
N ILE A 16 22.66 20.65 -14.70
CA ILE A 16 21.66 21.06 -13.71
C ILE A 16 21.88 20.15 -12.50
N GLY A 17 22.85 20.54 -11.67
CA GLY A 17 22.97 20.00 -10.33
C GLY A 17 21.73 20.42 -9.55
N THR A 18 20.80 19.51 -9.33
CA THR A 18 19.74 19.72 -8.34
C THR A 18 20.41 19.78 -6.98
N HIS A 19 20.67 20.99 -6.50
CA HIS A 19 21.01 21.21 -5.10
C HIS A 19 19.79 20.87 -4.26
N PHE A 20 19.74 19.63 -3.79
CA PHE A 20 18.85 19.24 -2.69
C PHE A 20 19.35 19.97 -1.45
N CYS A 21 18.74 21.10 -1.12
CA CYS A 21 19.00 21.80 0.12
C CYS A 21 18.35 20.99 1.25
N LYS A 22 19.13 20.09 1.87
CA LYS A 22 18.74 19.46 3.13
C LYS A 22 18.87 20.50 4.23
N HIS A 23 17.78 21.19 4.53
CA HIS A 23 17.67 21.90 5.81
C HIS A 23 17.37 20.88 6.90
N LEU A 24 18.43 20.26 7.42
CA LEU A 24 18.41 19.58 8.71
C LEU A 24 19.05 20.52 9.72
N THR A 25 18.22 21.28 10.43
CA THR A 25 18.62 21.96 11.65
C THR A 25 18.84 20.89 12.71
N THR A 26 20.10 20.70 13.08
CA THR A 26 20.55 19.81 14.15
C THR A 26 20.02 20.28 15.51
N ALA A 27 19.15 19.49 16.13
CA ALA A 27 19.07 19.40 17.58
C ALA A 27 19.37 17.93 17.97
N LYS A 28 20.51 17.75 18.64
CA LYS A 28 21.06 16.46 19.07
C LYS A 28 20.18 15.83 20.16
N SER A 29 19.12 15.08 19.79
CA SER A 29 18.52 14.02 20.64
C SER A 29 17.53 13.08 19.94
N GLU A 30 17.40 13.11 18.61
CA GLU A 30 16.32 12.39 17.92
C GLU A 30 16.68 10.98 17.42
N THR A 31 17.96 10.64 17.28
CA THR A 31 18.36 9.32 16.76
C THR A 31 17.93 8.19 17.69
N THR A 32 18.08 8.34 19.00
CA THR A 32 17.56 7.38 19.98
C THR A 32 16.03 7.29 19.96
N SER A 33 15.30 8.38 19.72
CA SER A 33 13.84 8.36 19.64
C SER A 33 13.34 7.64 18.39
N ALA A 34 13.94 7.90 17.22
CA ALA A 34 13.61 7.22 15.97
C ALA A 34 14.04 5.75 15.98
N GLU A 35 15.20 5.42 16.56
CA GLU A 35 15.67 4.05 16.75
C GLU A 35 14.81 3.28 17.74
N ASN A 36 14.38 3.90 18.85
CA ASN A 36 13.45 3.30 19.81
C ASN A 36 12.06 3.09 19.19
N PHE A 37 11.55 4.03 18.39
CA PHE A 37 10.31 3.87 17.65
C PHE A 37 10.39 2.73 16.63
N LEU A 38 11.48 2.66 15.86
CA LEU A 38 11.73 1.55 14.94
C LEU A 38 11.88 0.21 15.67
N ASN A 39 12.47 0.22 16.87
CA ASN A 39 12.61 -0.97 17.70
C ASN A 39 11.28 -1.41 18.34
N GLU A 40 10.42 -0.48 18.76
CA GLU A 40 9.04 -0.79 19.19
C GLU A 40 8.21 -1.36 18.02
N LEU A 41 8.34 -0.77 16.82
CA LEU A 41 7.65 -1.24 15.61
C LEU A 41 8.11 -2.65 15.18
N LYS A 42 9.40 -2.96 15.40
CA LYS A 42 10.00 -4.29 15.14
C LYS A 42 9.69 -5.30 16.25
N SER A 43 9.58 -4.83 17.50
CA SER A 43 9.24 -5.63 18.69
C SER A 43 7.79 -6.14 18.61
N ASP A 44 6.89 -5.35 18.03
CA ASP A 44 5.46 -5.67 17.92
C ASP A 44 5.05 -6.03 16.48
N GLY A 45 5.72 -7.02 15.87
CA GLY A 45 5.37 -7.49 14.52
C GLY A 45 3.88 -7.82 14.33
N CYS A 46 3.19 -8.21 15.42
CA CYS A 46 1.74 -8.40 15.45
C CYS A 46 0.95 -7.08 15.26
N LYS A 47 1.35 -5.99 15.95
CA LYS A 47 0.65 -4.69 15.86
C LYS A 47 0.84 -4.05 14.48
N SER A 48 1.99 -4.23 13.84
CA SER A 48 2.24 -3.73 12.48
C SER A 48 1.27 -4.34 11.46
N TRP A 49 1.06 -5.66 11.53
CA TRP A 49 0.07 -6.33 10.68
C TRP A 49 -1.36 -5.88 10.98
N GLU A 50 -1.73 -5.77 12.26
CA GLU A 50 -3.04 -5.28 12.66
C GLU A 50 -3.33 -3.85 12.19
N TYR A 51 -2.34 -2.95 12.29
CA TYR A 51 -2.48 -1.59 11.79
C TYR A 51 -2.58 -1.54 10.27
N TYR A 52 -1.80 -2.40 9.60
CA TYR A 52 -1.90 -2.58 8.15
C TYR A 52 -3.32 -2.97 7.77
N ILE A 53 -3.89 -4.06 8.30
CA ILE A 53 -5.21 -4.55 7.89
C ILE A 53 -6.36 -3.62 8.29
N LYS A 54 -6.27 -2.95 9.45
CA LYS A 54 -7.30 -2.01 9.93
C LYS A 54 -7.24 -0.68 9.19
N GLY A 55 -6.16 -0.41 8.44
CA GLY A 55 -5.93 0.86 7.75
C GLY A 55 -5.72 2.03 8.72
N ILE A 56 -5.16 1.78 9.91
CA ILE A 56 -4.92 2.80 10.93
C ILE A 56 -3.65 3.62 10.58
N ASN A 57 -2.67 2.99 9.94
CA ASN A 57 -1.40 3.59 9.58
C ASN A 57 -0.90 2.95 8.27
N PRO A 58 -1.07 3.53 7.07
CA PRO A 58 -1.59 4.85 6.68
C PRO A 58 -3.12 4.93 6.72
N ASP A 59 -3.69 6.11 6.98
CA ASP A 59 -5.14 6.36 6.90
C ASP A 59 -5.65 6.16 5.46
N TYR A 60 -5.98 4.91 5.14
CA TYR A 60 -6.32 4.46 3.80
C TYR A 60 -7.75 3.93 3.82
N ALA A 61 -8.69 4.83 3.54
CA ALA A 61 -10.13 4.57 3.61
C ALA A 61 -10.56 3.25 2.92
N PRO A 62 -10.10 2.90 1.70
CA PRO A 62 -10.48 1.64 1.06
C PRO A 62 -10.22 0.40 1.91
N ARG A 63 -9.16 0.41 2.70
CA ARG A 63 -8.82 -0.72 3.55
C ARG A 63 -9.62 -0.76 4.83
N LYS A 64 -9.88 0.39 5.45
CA LYS A 64 -10.79 0.49 6.60
C LYS A 64 -12.19 0.00 6.23
N GLU A 65 -12.66 0.37 5.05
CA GLU A 65 -13.94 -0.10 4.50
C GLU A 65 -13.94 -1.61 4.27
N MET A 66 -12.87 -2.15 3.69
CA MET A 66 -12.72 -3.60 3.50
C MET A 66 -12.72 -4.34 4.83
N TYR A 67 -11.97 -3.85 5.82
CA TYR A 67 -11.90 -4.43 7.15
C TYR A 67 -13.30 -4.50 7.78
N ASN A 68 -14.01 -3.36 7.82
CA ASN A 68 -15.36 -3.29 8.37
C ASN A 68 -16.33 -4.23 7.62
N PHE A 69 -16.31 -4.22 6.29
CA PHE A 69 -17.16 -5.07 5.46
C PHE A 69 -16.97 -6.55 5.77
N LEU A 70 -15.73 -7.03 5.86
CA LEU A 70 -15.46 -8.44 6.13
C LEU A 70 -15.74 -8.82 7.59
N THR A 71 -15.47 -7.92 8.54
CA THR A 71 -15.79 -8.14 9.96
C THR A 71 -17.31 -8.24 10.18
N GLU A 72 -18.12 -7.40 9.52
CA GLU A 72 -19.59 -7.50 9.53
C GLU A 72 -20.08 -8.86 9.00
N LYS A 73 -19.33 -9.49 8.08
CA LYS A 73 -19.60 -10.83 7.54
C LYS A 73 -19.05 -11.97 8.40
N LYS A 74 -18.59 -11.68 9.63
CA LYS A 74 -18.05 -12.66 10.58
C LYS A 74 -16.79 -13.37 10.08
N ILE A 75 -15.91 -12.62 9.40
CA ILE A 75 -14.62 -13.12 8.91
C ILE A 75 -13.48 -12.59 9.80
N ASN A 76 -12.58 -13.48 10.23
CA ASN A 76 -11.37 -13.10 10.94
C ASN A 76 -10.31 -12.54 9.97
N VAL A 77 -10.40 -11.24 9.71
CA VAL A 77 -9.53 -10.51 8.76
C VAL A 77 -8.05 -10.57 9.15
N CYS A 78 -7.74 -10.66 10.45
CA CYS A 78 -6.36 -10.73 10.93
C CYS A 78 -5.61 -11.99 10.48
N ARG A 79 -6.33 -13.06 10.12
CA ARG A 79 -5.75 -14.32 9.66
C ARG A 79 -5.60 -14.42 8.14
N MET A 80 -6.12 -13.45 7.40
CA MET A 80 -6.01 -13.41 5.95
C MET A 80 -4.59 -13.09 5.51
N SER A 81 -4.23 -13.50 4.31
CA SER A 81 -2.96 -13.12 3.69
C SER A 81 -2.99 -11.69 3.12
N VAL A 82 -1.81 -11.09 2.93
CA VAL A 82 -1.66 -9.78 2.27
C VAL A 82 -2.36 -9.75 0.92
N TYR A 83 -2.22 -10.80 0.11
CA TYR A 83 -2.84 -10.91 -1.20
C TYR A 83 -4.38 -10.89 -1.13
N GLU A 84 -4.97 -11.67 -0.20
CA GLU A 84 -6.42 -11.69 -0.03
C GLU A 84 -6.96 -10.33 0.41
N ILE A 85 -6.27 -9.66 1.33
CA ILE A 85 -6.58 -8.30 1.78
C ILE A 85 -6.58 -7.32 0.61
N GLU A 86 -5.54 -7.34 -0.23
CA GLU A 86 -5.43 -6.44 -1.39
C GLU A 86 -6.48 -6.72 -2.45
N CYS A 87 -6.73 -7.99 -2.76
CA CYS A 87 -7.76 -8.40 -3.71
C CYS A 87 -9.15 -7.93 -3.27
N PHE A 88 -9.55 -8.20 -2.02
CA PHE A 88 -10.85 -7.78 -1.51
C PHE A 88 -10.98 -6.26 -1.43
N THR A 89 -9.92 -5.57 -1.04
CA THR A 89 -9.89 -4.10 -1.06
C THR A 89 -10.21 -3.59 -2.47
N LYS A 90 -9.52 -4.12 -3.50
CA LYS A 90 -9.76 -3.75 -4.90
C LYS A 90 -11.17 -4.10 -5.34
N TRP A 91 -11.65 -5.31 -5.06
CA TRP A 91 -12.99 -5.74 -5.46
C TRP A 91 -14.10 -4.85 -4.89
N ILE A 92 -14.01 -4.50 -3.60
CA ILE A 92 -14.96 -3.60 -2.94
C ILE A 92 -14.93 -2.20 -3.60
N GLN A 93 -13.75 -1.65 -3.87
CA GLN A 93 -13.63 -0.36 -4.57
C GLN A 93 -14.19 -0.42 -6.00
N MET A 94 -13.90 -1.49 -6.74
CA MET A 94 -14.42 -1.67 -8.09
C MET A 94 -15.95 -1.78 -8.09
N ARG A 95 -16.54 -2.45 -7.10
CA ARG A 95 -18.00 -2.55 -6.98
C ARG A 95 -18.65 -1.20 -6.69
N LYS A 96 -17.98 -0.32 -5.93
CA LYS A 96 -18.44 1.06 -5.71
C LYS A 96 -18.40 1.90 -6.99
N LEU A 97 -17.36 1.75 -7.80
CA LEU A 97 -17.18 2.53 -9.04
C LEU A 97 -18.02 2.03 -10.21
N TYR A 98 -18.14 0.71 -10.36
CA TYR A 98 -18.71 0.08 -11.55
C TYR A 98 -19.98 -0.76 -11.28
N GLY A 99 -20.43 -0.83 -10.02
CA GLY A 99 -21.63 -1.56 -9.61
C GLY A 99 -21.42 -3.06 -9.41
N ASN A 100 -22.53 -3.76 -9.16
CA ASN A 100 -22.56 -5.17 -8.73
C ASN A 100 -22.01 -6.17 -9.75
N GLN A 101 -21.85 -5.74 -11.00
CA GLN A 101 -21.24 -6.53 -12.07
C GLN A 101 -19.71 -6.72 -11.90
N PHE A 102 -19.09 -6.04 -10.94
CA PHE A 102 -17.69 -6.22 -10.58
C PHE A 102 -17.52 -6.74 -9.15
N PRO A 103 -16.45 -7.51 -8.90
CA PRO A 103 -15.52 -8.10 -9.87
C PRO A 103 -16.17 -9.17 -10.77
N ARG A 104 -15.71 -9.30 -12.02
CA ARG A 104 -16.14 -10.36 -12.94
C ARG A 104 -15.23 -11.58 -12.77
N PHE A 105 -15.76 -12.64 -12.19
CA PHE A 105 -15.05 -13.91 -12.08
C PHE A 105 -15.41 -14.85 -13.24
N PRO A 106 -14.51 -15.78 -13.59
CA PRO A 106 -14.85 -16.87 -14.52
C PRO A 106 -15.77 -17.91 -13.84
N TYR A 107 -16.35 -18.80 -14.65
CA TYR A 107 -17.09 -19.99 -14.19
C TYR A 107 -18.28 -19.70 -13.27
N GLU A 108 -19.03 -18.62 -13.53
CA GLU A 108 -20.24 -18.24 -12.79
C GLU A 108 -20.01 -17.96 -11.29
N VAL A 109 -18.76 -17.85 -10.85
CA VAL A 109 -18.42 -17.54 -9.46
C VAL A 109 -18.88 -16.11 -9.14
N THR A 110 -19.59 -15.96 -8.03
CA THR A 110 -20.06 -14.65 -7.56
C THR A 110 -19.11 -14.03 -6.54
N PHE A 111 -19.26 -12.73 -6.30
CA PHE A 111 -18.54 -12.05 -5.23
C PHE A 111 -18.94 -12.62 -3.85
N GLU A 112 -20.21 -12.95 -3.70
CA GLU A 112 -20.78 -13.58 -2.52
C GLU A 112 -20.17 -14.97 -2.27
N ASP A 113 -19.90 -15.76 -3.30
CA ASP A 113 -19.19 -17.04 -3.16
C ASP A 113 -17.77 -16.86 -2.60
N LYS A 114 -17.07 -15.80 -3.02
CA LYS A 114 -15.75 -15.46 -2.46
C LYS A 114 -15.81 -15.03 -1.01
N VAL A 115 -16.85 -14.29 -0.62
CA VAL A 115 -17.09 -13.94 0.79
C VAL A 115 -17.37 -15.22 1.61
N ASN A 116 -18.18 -16.13 1.09
CA ASN A 116 -18.49 -17.41 1.76
C ASN A 116 -17.24 -18.28 1.92
N GLN A 117 -16.41 -18.39 0.87
CA GLN A 117 -15.11 -19.10 0.94
C GLN A 117 -14.21 -18.52 2.04
N LEU A 118 -14.13 -17.19 2.17
CA LEU A 118 -13.38 -16.57 3.26
C LEU A 118 -13.98 -16.86 4.63
N ARG A 119 -15.31 -16.87 4.75
CA ARG A 119 -15.99 -17.15 6.02
C ARG A 119 -15.75 -18.59 6.49
N GLU A 120 -15.75 -19.55 5.57
CA GLU A 120 -15.40 -20.94 5.87
C GLU A 120 -13.93 -21.09 6.24
N LYS A 121 -13.04 -20.39 5.53
CA LYS A 121 -11.59 -20.46 5.76
C LYS A 121 -11.15 -19.74 7.04
N TYR A 122 -11.79 -18.62 7.36
CA TYR A 122 -11.44 -17.72 8.45
C TYR A 122 -12.67 -17.31 9.28
N PRO A 123 -13.32 -18.25 9.98
CA PRO A 123 -14.46 -17.90 10.82
C PRO A 123 -14.00 -16.95 11.95
N ALA A 124 -14.78 -15.89 12.21
CA ALA A 124 -14.64 -15.12 13.44
C ALA A 124 -15.04 -16.02 14.62
N GLN A 125 -14.14 -16.19 15.59
CA GLN A 125 -14.48 -16.85 16.85
C GLN A 125 -15.45 -15.93 17.62
N GLU A 126 -16.48 -16.52 18.24
CA GLU A 126 -17.46 -15.82 19.08
C GLU A 126 -16.81 -15.08 20.26
#